data_AF-A0A356W4M0-F1
#
_entry.id   AF-A0A356W4M0-F1
#
_cell.length_a   1.000
_cell.length_b   1.000
_cell.length_c   1.000
_cell.angle_alpha   90.00
_cell.angle_beta   90.00
_cell.angle_gamma   90.00
#
_symmetry.space_group_name_H-M   'P 1'
#
loop_
_entity.id
_entity.type
_entity.pdbx_description
1 polymer ?
#
loop_
_entity_poly.entity_id
_entity_poly.type
_entity_poly.pdbx_seq_one_letter_code
_entity_poly.pdbx_strand_id
1 'polypeptide(L)'
;ARLRVSRLAISPASLNAEIRASKQRLRDTAVRARPALNRLIEARRNTLAAQGKLLETLSYQSTLKRGYAIVRDTDGNLVRSATAAASTPSFKVSFGDGDVMARPDGAAPPSPPPAPPVPKAAKPAKPKTDQGSLF
;
A
#
# COMPACT_ATOMS: atom_id res chain seq x y z
N ALA A 1 -0.97 -69.00 29.07
CA ALA A 1 -2.16 -68.55 29.82
C ALA A 1 -2.76 -67.34 29.12
N ARG A 2 -4.10 -67.28 29.08
CA ARG A 2 -4.91 -66.58 28.07
C ARG A 2 -4.82 -65.05 28.14
N LEU A 3 -4.65 -64.43 26.97
CA LEU A 3 -5.05 -63.05 26.68
C LEU A 3 -6.53 -62.87 27.09
N ARG A 4 -6.77 -62.33 28.28
CA ARG A 4 -8.05 -61.71 28.65
C ARG A 4 -8.09 -60.36 27.93
N VAL A 5 -8.35 -60.38 26.63
CA VAL A 5 -8.75 -59.17 25.92
C VAL A 5 -10.01 -58.67 26.61
N SER A 6 -9.88 -57.45 27.11
CA SER A 6 -10.85 -56.68 27.86
C SER A 6 -12.20 -56.57 27.14
N ARG A 7 -13.08 -57.57 27.31
CA ARG A 7 -14.49 -57.49 26.89
C ARG A 7 -15.23 -56.29 27.50
N LEU A 8 -14.74 -55.72 28.59
CA LEU A 8 -15.26 -54.49 29.17
C LEU A 8 -14.78 -53.20 28.47
N ALA A 9 -13.67 -53.24 27.72
CA ALA A 9 -13.16 -52.04 27.02
C ALA A 9 -14.00 -51.69 25.78
N ILE A 10 -14.57 -52.70 25.13
CA ILE A 10 -15.41 -52.55 23.93
C ILE A 10 -16.82 -53.05 24.24
N SER A 11 -17.46 -52.44 25.23
CA SER A 11 -18.90 -52.64 25.44
C SER A 11 -19.69 -51.69 24.51
N PRO A 12 -20.88 -52.09 24.04
CA PRO A 12 -21.76 -51.18 23.29
C PRO A 12 -22.07 -49.89 24.06
N ALA A 13 -22.13 -49.95 25.40
CA ALA A 13 -22.41 -48.81 26.25
C ALA A 13 -21.26 -47.79 26.27
N SER A 14 -20.00 -48.25 26.36
CA SER A 14 -18.82 -47.37 26.35
C SER A 14 -18.65 -46.70 24.99
N LEU A 15 -18.83 -47.44 23.89
CA LEU A 15 -18.83 -46.88 22.53
C LEU A 15 -19.91 -45.80 22.35
N ASN A 16 -21.14 -46.06 22.82
CA ASN A 16 -22.22 -45.09 22.73
C ASN A 16 -21.96 -43.82 23.57
N ALA A 17 -21.35 -43.96 24.75
CA ALA A 17 -20.96 -42.83 25.57
C ALA A 17 -19.87 -41.99 24.89
N GLU A 18 -18.87 -42.63 24.29
CA GLU A 18 -17.80 -41.97 23.57
C GLU A 18 -18.30 -41.24 22.32
N ILE A 19 -19.20 -41.86 21.55
CA ILE A 19 -19.87 -41.23 20.40
C ILE A 19 -20.63 -39.97 20.85
N ARG A 20 -21.38 -40.04 21.96
CA ARG A 20 -22.10 -38.87 22.50
C ARG A 20 -21.14 -37.75 22.90
N ALA A 21 -20.05 -38.08 23.60
CA ALA A 21 -19.05 -37.10 24.01
C ALA A 21 -18.36 -36.44 22.80
N SER A 22 -18.00 -37.22 21.78
CA SER A 22 -17.41 -36.71 20.54
C SER A 22 -18.37 -35.83 19.75
N LYS A 23 -19.66 -36.20 19.65
CA LYS A 23 -20.69 -35.35 19.05
C LYS A 23 -20.89 -34.04 19.81
N GLN A 24 -20.81 -34.06 21.15
CA GLN A 24 -20.92 -32.85 21.95
C GLN A 24 -19.74 -31.91 21.70
N ARG A 25 -18.50 -32.43 21.76
CA ARG A 25 -17.29 -31.65 21.46
C ARG A 25 -17.31 -31.05 20.05
N LEU A 26 -17.77 -31.80 19.05
CA LEU A 26 -17.91 -31.31 17.69
C LEU A 26 -18.93 -30.17 17.62
N ARG A 27 -20.10 -30.32 18.27
CA ARG A 27 -21.13 -29.27 18.32
C ARG A 27 -20.60 -28.01 18.99
N ASP A 28 -19.97 -28.14 20.16
CA ASP A 28 -19.41 -27.00 20.89
C ASP A 28 -18.33 -26.26 20.07
N THR A 29 -17.49 -27.01 19.36
CA THR A 29 -16.48 -26.46 18.45
C THR A 29 -17.13 -25.75 17.27
N ALA A 30 -18.15 -26.34 16.64
CA ALA A 30 -18.87 -25.73 15.52
C ALA A 30 -19.59 -24.44 15.93
N VAL A 31 -20.22 -24.41 17.11
CA VAL A 31 -20.89 -23.23 17.68
C VAL A 31 -19.89 -22.08 17.88
N ARG A 32 -18.65 -22.37 18.30
CA ARG A 32 -17.60 -21.34 18.47
C ARG A 32 -16.91 -20.95 17.17
N ALA A 33 -16.79 -21.89 16.23
CA ALA A 33 -16.13 -21.65 14.93
C ALA A 33 -16.89 -20.64 14.08
N ARG A 34 -18.22 -20.72 14.03
CA ARG A 34 -19.04 -19.84 13.20
C ARG A 34 -18.88 -18.34 13.51
N PRO A 35 -19.01 -17.87 14.76
CA PRO A 35 -18.76 -16.47 15.09
C PRO A 35 -17.28 -16.08 14.93
N ALA A 36 -16.32 -16.98 15.13
CA ALA A 36 -14.91 -16.71 14.90
C ALA A 36 -14.61 -16.44 13.41
N LEU A 37 -15.17 -17.27 12.51
CA LEU A 37 -15.07 -17.09 11.07
C LEU A 37 -15.74 -15.79 10.62
N ASN A 38 -16.91 -15.46 11.15
CA ASN A 38 -17.58 -14.20 10.84
C ASN A 38 -16.72 -12.99 11.22
N ARG A 39 -16.10 -12.99 12.41
CA ARG A 39 -15.18 -11.93 12.84
C ARG A 39 -13.96 -11.82 11.93
N LEU A 40 -13.40 -12.95 11.50
CA LEU A 40 -12.27 -12.97 10.57
C LEU A 40 -12.65 -12.35 9.23
N ILE A 41 -13.81 -12.72 8.68
CA ILE A 41 -14.31 -12.18 7.41
C ILE A 41 -14.56 -10.67 7.54
N GLU A 42 -15.22 -10.22 8.61
CA GLU A 42 -15.47 -8.79 8.86
C GLU A 42 -14.18 -7.99 9.02
N ALA A 43 -13.20 -8.52 9.74
CA ALA A 43 -11.89 -7.86 9.85
C ALA A 43 -11.23 -7.70 8.47
N ARG A 44 -11.26 -8.74 7.63
CA ARG A 44 -10.71 -8.67 6.26
C ARG A 44 -11.47 -7.68 5.38
N ARG A 45 -12.80 -7.63 5.47
CA ARG A 45 -13.64 -6.65 4.75
C ARG A 45 -13.28 -5.22 5.15
N ASN A 46 -13.12 -4.97 6.45
CA ASN A 46 -12.76 -3.66 6.97
C ASN A 46 -11.35 -3.23 6.50
N THR A 47 -10.38 -4.15 6.52
CA THR A 47 -9.04 -3.88 5.99
C THR A 47 -9.09 -3.55 4.49
N LEU A 48 -9.83 -4.33 3.70
CA LEU A 48 -9.97 -4.09 2.26
C LEU A 48 -10.64 -2.75 1.97
N ALA A 49 -11.71 -2.41 2.70
CA ALA A 49 -12.40 -1.14 2.56
C ALA A 49 -11.50 0.05 2.93
N ALA A 50 -10.70 -0.06 3.99
CA ALA A 50 -9.74 0.96 4.37
C ALA A 50 -8.65 1.15 3.30
N GLN A 51 -8.12 0.07 2.76
CA GLN A 51 -7.16 0.11 1.65
C GLN A 51 -7.77 0.72 0.38
N GLY A 52 -9.03 0.39 0.06
CA GLY A 52 -9.77 1.01 -1.04
C GLY A 52 -9.89 2.52 -0.89
N LYS A 53 -10.25 3.00 0.30
CA LYS A 53 -10.30 4.44 0.59
C LYS A 53 -8.92 5.11 0.46
N LEU A 54 -7.86 4.46 0.95
CA LEU A 54 -6.50 4.98 0.76
C LEU A 54 -6.13 5.08 -0.71
N LEU A 55 -6.44 4.06 -1.51
CA LEU A 55 -6.25 4.10 -2.96
C LEU A 55 -7.07 5.21 -3.61
N GLU A 56 -8.32 5.45 -3.21
CA GLU A 56 -9.10 6.57 -3.72
C GLU A 56 -8.45 7.93 -3.40
N THR A 57 -7.93 8.09 -2.18
CA THR A 57 -7.29 9.35 -1.77
C THR A 57 -5.93 9.58 -2.44
N LEU A 58 -5.16 8.52 -2.68
CA LEU A 58 -3.83 8.58 -3.27
C LEU A 58 -3.86 8.45 -4.80
N SER A 59 -4.98 8.00 -5.37
CA SER A 59 -5.16 7.89 -6.80
C SER A 59 -5.43 9.26 -7.40
N TYR A 60 -4.65 9.59 -8.41
CA TYR A 60 -4.83 10.76 -9.26
C TYR A 60 -6.22 10.81 -9.91
N GLN A 61 -6.97 9.71 -9.95
CA GLN A 61 -8.35 9.71 -10.46
C GLN A 61 -9.29 10.58 -9.60
N SER A 62 -9.08 10.65 -8.28
CA SER A 62 -9.88 11.52 -7.42
C SER A 62 -9.53 13.00 -7.64
N THR A 63 -8.27 13.30 -7.97
CA THR A 63 -7.86 14.66 -8.37
C THR A 63 -8.44 15.02 -9.73
N LEU A 64 -8.45 14.09 -10.69
CA LEU A 64 -9.05 14.32 -12.00
C LEU A 64 -10.57 14.58 -11.92
N LYS A 65 -11.28 13.83 -11.07
CA LYS A 65 -12.73 14.06 -10.80
C LYS A 65 -13.03 15.42 -10.16
N ARG A 66 -12.07 16.05 -9.49
CA ARG A 66 -12.20 17.40 -8.90
C ARG A 66 -11.93 18.52 -9.90
N GLY A 67 -11.68 18.19 -11.18
CA GLY A 67 -11.45 19.17 -12.24
C GLY A 67 -9.98 19.50 -12.48
N TYR A 68 -9.04 18.73 -11.92
CA TYR A 68 -7.62 18.82 -12.29
C TYR A 68 -7.35 17.97 -13.54
N ALA A 69 -6.26 18.26 -14.25
CA ALA A 69 -5.82 17.51 -15.42
C ALA A 69 -4.37 17.05 -15.26
N ILE A 70 -4.03 15.91 -15.87
CA ILE A 70 -2.67 15.36 -15.88
C ILE A 70 -2.13 15.45 -17.30
N VAL A 71 -0.94 16.02 -17.45
CA VAL A 71 -0.28 16.15 -18.75
C VAL A 71 0.78 15.07 -18.91
N ARG A 72 0.69 14.26 -19.96
CA ARG A 72 1.66 13.22 -20.32
C ARG A 72 2.23 13.46 -21.70
N ASP A 73 3.52 13.19 -21.88
CA ASP A 73 4.16 13.17 -23.18
C ASP A 73 3.67 11.99 -24.03
N THR A 74 4.04 11.93 -25.32
CA THR A 74 3.76 10.83 -26.24
C THR A 74 4.28 9.49 -25.73
N ASP A 75 5.37 9.51 -24.95
CA ASP A 75 5.96 8.33 -24.32
C ASP A 75 5.28 7.93 -23.00
N GLY A 76 4.25 8.68 -22.58
CA GLY A 76 3.51 8.43 -21.33
C GLY A 76 4.14 9.04 -20.07
N ASN A 77 5.26 9.75 -20.20
CA ASN A 77 5.95 10.42 -19.10
C ASN A 77 5.17 11.65 -18.60
N LEU A 78 5.14 11.85 -17.28
CA LEU A 78 4.41 12.97 -16.66
C LEU A 78 5.15 14.29 -16.88
N VAL A 79 4.47 15.25 -17.51
CA VAL A 79 4.98 16.61 -17.73
C VAL A 79 4.51 17.50 -16.58
N ARG A 80 5.45 17.97 -15.76
CA ARG A 80 5.16 18.72 -14.51
C ARG A 80 5.37 20.22 -14.59
N SER A 81 6.01 20.73 -15.65
CA SER A 81 6.31 22.16 -15.81
C SER A 81 5.78 22.70 -17.13
N ALA A 82 5.38 23.97 -17.13
CA ALA A 82 4.98 24.67 -18.34
C ALA A 82 6.11 24.76 -19.38
N THR A 83 7.36 24.88 -18.93
CA THR A 83 8.55 24.87 -19.80
C THR A 83 8.69 23.55 -20.54
N ALA A 84 8.53 22.42 -19.84
CA ALA A 84 8.58 21.09 -20.46
C ALA A 84 7.40 20.89 -21.42
N ALA A 85 6.18 21.27 -21.00
CA ALA A 85 5.00 21.17 -21.86
C ALA A 85 5.12 22.00 -23.15
N ALA A 86 5.72 23.18 -23.08
CA ALA A 86 5.94 24.04 -24.24
C ALA A 86 7.06 23.55 -25.17
N SER A 87 8.04 22.81 -24.64
CA SER A 87 9.11 22.20 -25.44
C SER A 87 8.66 20.91 -26.15
N THR A 88 7.59 20.28 -25.68
CA THR A 88 7.06 19.05 -26.24
C THR A 88 6.16 19.33 -27.46
N PRO A 89 6.35 18.64 -28.61
CA PRO A 89 5.57 18.89 -29.83
C PRO A 89 4.06 18.63 -29.69
N SER A 90 3.67 17.65 -28.86
CA SER A 90 2.29 17.29 -28.57
C SER A 90 2.24 16.48 -27.29
N PHE A 91 1.21 16.65 -26.47
CA PHE A 91 1.05 15.90 -25.23
C PHE A 91 -0.42 15.50 -25.01
N LYS A 92 -0.62 14.45 -24.22
CA LYS A 92 -1.92 13.98 -23.78
C LYS A 92 -2.33 14.68 -22.50
N VAL A 93 -3.52 15.26 -22.50
CA VAL A 93 -4.15 15.79 -21.29
C VAL A 93 -5.23 14.81 -20.86
N SER A 94 -5.00 14.16 -19.72
CA SER A 94 -5.95 13.24 -19.09
C SER A 94 -6.85 13.99 -18.13
N PHE A 95 -8.15 13.85 -18.33
CA PHE A 95 -9.22 14.33 -17.46
C PHE A 95 -9.89 13.14 -16.75
N GLY A 96 -10.85 13.41 -15.87
CA GLY A 96 -11.53 12.35 -15.10
C GLY A 96 -12.40 11.42 -15.95
N ASP A 97 -12.79 11.88 -17.15
CA ASP A 97 -13.72 11.26 -18.08
C ASP A 97 -13.06 10.77 -19.37
N GLY A 98 -11.86 11.27 -19.71
CA GLY A 98 -11.16 10.84 -20.92
C GLY A 98 -9.86 11.59 -21.15
N ASP A 99 -9.21 11.28 -22.27
CA ASP A 99 -7.95 11.89 -22.65
C ASP A 99 -8.10 12.69 -23.94
N VAL A 100 -7.44 13.84 -24.02
CA VAL A 100 -7.42 14.72 -25.20
C VAL A 100 -5.97 14.99 -25.62
N MET A 101 -5.71 15.04 -26.93
CA MET A 101 -4.43 15.50 -27.47
C MET A 101 -4.37 17.02 -27.48
N ALA A 102 -3.27 17.59 -27.00
CA ALA A 102 -3.02 19.02 -27.01
C ALA A 102 -1.62 19.33 -27.55
N ARG A 103 -1.47 20.52 -28.12
CA ARG A 103 -0.21 21.03 -28.66
C ARG A 103 0.00 22.45 -28.12
N PRO A 104 1.23 22.81 -27.70
CA PRO A 104 1.50 24.17 -27.28
C PRO A 104 1.45 25.11 -28.51
N ASP A 105 0.61 26.14 -28.44
CA ASP A 105 0.60 27.23 -29.41
C ASP A 105 1.72 28.22 -29.04
N GLY A 106 2.83 28.17 -29.80
CA GLY A 106 3.76 29.29 -29.98
C GLY A 106 4.48 29.88 -28.75
N ALA A 107 5.81 29.73 -28.77
CA ALA A 107 6.84 30.30 -27.88
C ALA A 107 6.94 29.68 -26.47
N ALA A 108 8.07 29.01 -26.24
CA ALA A 108 8.51 28.54 -24.94
C ALA A 108 8.34 29.66 -23.88
N PRO A 109 7.72 29.39 -22.73
CA PRO A 109 7.61 30.38 -21.66
C PRO A 109 9.02 30.79 -21.24
N PRO A 110 9.22 32.07 -20.86
CA PRO A 110 10.52 32.56 -20.44
C PRO A 110 11.06 31.67 -19.31
N SER A 111 12.31 31.22 -19.47
CA SER A 111 13.02 30.44 -18.46
C SER A 111 12.89 31.14 -17.10
N PRO A 112 12.52 30.43 -16.02
CA PRO A 112 12.45 31.04 -14.70
C PRO A 112 13.82 31.66 -14.36
N PRO A 113 13.85 32.87 -13.78
CA PRO A 113 15.10 33.51 -13.41
C PRO A 113 15.89 32.58 -12.47
N PRO A 114 17.22 32.47 -12.64
CA PRO A 114 18.03 31.61 -11.79
C PRO A 114 17.80 31.99 -10.33
N ALA A 115 17.44 30.99 -9.51
CA ALA A 115 17.30 31.17 -8.07
C ALA A 115 18.58 31.80 -7.52
N PRO A 116 18.49 32.81 -6.64
CA PRO A 116 19.67 33.44 -6.08
C PRO A 116 20.55 32.36 -5.42
N PRO A 117 21.88 32.42 -5.60
CA PRO A 117 22.77 31.43 -5.04
C PRO A 117 22.60 31.45 -3.53
N VAL A 118 22.05 30.37 -2.99
CA VAL A 118 22.07 30.11 -1.55
C VAL A 118 23.54 30.18 -1.12
N PRO A 119 23.92 31.06 -0.18
CA PRO A 119 25.30 31.14 0.26
C PRO A 119 25.70 29.77 0.81
N LYS A 120 26.71 29.15 0.18
CA LYS A 120 27.36 27.95 0.70
C LYS A 120 27.80 28.27 2.13
N ALA A 121 27.16 27.64 3.10
CA ALA A 121 27.64 27.60 4.47
C ALA A 121 29.12 27.18 4.42
N ALA A 122 29.98 28.05 4.95
CA ALA A 122 31.41 27.82 5.04
C ALA A 122 31.66 26.50 5.78
N LYS A 123 32.46 25.62 5.19
CA LYS A 123 33.00 24.45 5.88
C LYS A 123 33.79 24.95 7.10
N PRO A 124 33.59 24.40 8.31
CA PRO A 124 34.40 24.77 9.46
C PRO A 124 35.86 24.36 9.24
N ALA A 125 36.77 25.28 9.54
CA ALA A 125 38.20 25.10 9.42
C ALA A 125 38.71 23.99 10.36
N LYS A 126 39.65 23.18 9.86
CA LYS A 126 40.41 22.23 10.68
C LYS A 126 41.27 22.99 11.69
N PRO A 127 41.31 22.59 12.98
CA PRO A 127 42.27 23.16 13.92
C PRO A 127 43.68 22.66 13.57
N LYS A 128 44.64 23.59 13.49
CA LYS A 128 46.09 23.28 13.52
C LYS A 128 46.45 22.98 14.97
N THR A 129 46.88 21.76 15.25
CA THR A 129 47.52 21.43 16.52
C THR A 129 49.00 21.81 16.40
N ASP A 130 49.39 22.83 17.14
CA ASP A 130 50.77 23.08 17.56
C ASP A 130 51.24 21.89 18.39
N GLN A 131 52.20 21.12 17.89
CA GLN A 131 52.88 20.09 18.68
C GLN A 131 54.37 20.12 18.34
N GLY A 132 55.04 21.13 18.89
CA GLY A 132 56.48 21.16 19.06
C GLY A 132 56.84 20.78 20.50
N SER A 133 57.91 19.98 20.63
CA SER A 133 58.63 19.64 21.86
C SER A 133 57.91 18.71 22.85
N LEU A 134 58.47 17.50 23.04
CA LEU A 134 59.04 17.03 24.32
C LEU A 134 59.66 15.63 24.11
N PHE A 135 61.00 15.59 24.13
CA PHE A 135 61.91 14.42 24.24
C PHE A 135 62.03 13.43 23.06
#